data_AF-A0A933RS52-F1
#
_entry.id   AF-A0A933RS52-F1
#
_cell.length_a   1.000
_cell.length_b   1.000
_cell.length_c   1.000
_cell.angle_alpha   90.00
_cell.angle_beta   90.00
_cell.angle_gamma   90.00
#
_symmetry.space_group_name_H-M   'P 1'
#
loop_
_entity.id
_entity.type
_entity.pdbx_description
1 polymer ?
#
loop_
_entity_poly.entity_id
_entity_poly.type
_entity_poly.pdbx_seq_one_letter_code
_entity_poly.pdbx_strand_id
1 'polypeptide(L)'
;MNEAVFRRIGKLLLKHAAHNAITDRNRHLQKPECGKFDSADVNRILDKLWQNYHELAREIPDEPTIGAQLNVRAAGLGLAFYRTLLGEGIDKDYAKVLINDTLWHPYKAFAFLPRLTARLISRDVRKQIRICVRMFLLFPFSEPGYRFEIVPDDDENNVIAIKWFRCPIIDFLRKHHAEDLCLACFCNLDFALMEYWGGQFERPCVQAVEGAEYCHMRFNVIPKSNCA
;
A
#
# COMPACT_ATOMS: atom_id res chain seq x y z
N MET A 1 16.65 0.78 8.73
CA MET A 1 16.29 -0.53 9.32
C MET A 1 17.19 -1.60 8.71
N ASN A 2 17.78 -2.50 9.49
CA ASN A 2 18.65 -3.56 8.96
C ASN A 2 17.85 -4.52 8.07
N GLU A 3 18.38 -4.83 6.87
CA GLU A 3 17.77 -5.74 5.89
C GLU A 3 17.39 -7.11 6.48
N ALA A 4 18.25 -7.67 7.34
CA ALA A 4 17.98 -8.94 8.00
C ALA A 4 16.75 -8.87 8.91
N VAL A 5 16.55 -7.74 9.60
CA VAL A 5 15.39 -7.50 10.48
C VAL A 5 14.13 -7.34 9.64
N PHE A 6 14.19 -6.55 8.55
CA PHE A 6 13.09 -6.40 7.62
C PHE A 6 12.65 -7.75 7.06
N ARG A 7 13.60 -8.57 6.57
CA ARG A 7 13.30 -9.89 6.02
C ARG A 7 12.68 -10.82 7.05
N ARG A 8 13.17 -10.81 8.29
CA ARG A 8 12.64 -11.69 9.35
C ARG A 8 11.21 -11.33 9.73
N ILE A 9 10.94 -10.05 9.96
CA ILE A 9 9.59 -9.57 10.32
C ILE A 9 8.66 -9.70 9.11
N GLY A 10 9.13 -9.26 7.94
CA GLY A 10 8.40 -9.32 6.67
C GLY A 10 8.00 -10.75 6.30
N LYS A 11 8.86 -11.75 6.50
CA LYS A 11 8.53 -13.17 6.28
C LYS A 11 7.33 -13.62 7.08
N LEU A 12 7.28 -13.29 8.37
CA LEU A 12 6.19 -13.72 9.26
C LEU A 12 4.88 -13.01 8.91
N LEU A 13 4.94 -11.68 8.76
CA LEU A 13 3.77 -10.88 8.42
C LEU A 13 3.21 -11.24 7.05
N LEU A 14 4.08 -11.34 6.04
CA LEU A 14 3.67 -11.69 4.68
C LEU A 14 3.14 -13.11 4.61
N LYS A 15 3.75 -14.07 5.30
CA LYS A 15 3.24 -15.44 5.33
C LYS A 15 1.82 -15.48 5.88
N HIS A 16 1.59 -14.87 7.03
CA HIS A 16 0.25 -14.84 7.61
C HIS A 16 -0.76 -14.13 6.70
N ALA A 17 -0.38 -12.97 6.16
CA ALA A 17 -1.22 -12.19 5.26
C ALA A 17 -1.56 -12.95 3.96
N ALA A 18 -0.58 -13.57 3.32
CA ALA A 18 -0.77 -14.30 2.07
C ALA A 18 -1.65 -15.54 2.27
N HIS A 19 -1.48 -16.28 3.37
CA HIS A 19 -2.37 -17.40 3.68
C HIS A 19 -3.81 -16.94 3.88
N ASN A 20 -4.04 -15.81 4.55
CA ASN A 20 -5.40 -15.27 4.71
C ASN A 20 -5.99 -14.74 3.40
N ALA A 21 -5.15 -14.16 2.54
CA ALA A 21 -5.60 -13.48 1.32
C ALA A 21 -5.74 -14.43 0.12
N ILE A 22 -4.97 -15.52 0.04
CA ILE A 22 -4.81 -16.31 -1.19
C ILE A 22 -5.38 -17.72 -1.07
N THR A 23 -5.25 -18.37 0.09
CA THR A 23 -5.75 -19.74 0.28
C THR A 23 -7.25 -19.82 -0.04
N ASP A 24 -7.67 -20.92 -0.66
CA ASP A 24 -9.05 -21.19 -1.10
C ASP A 24 -9.60 -20.28 -2.21
N ARG A 25 -8.80 -19.32 -2.71
CA ARG A 25 -9.13 -18.57 -3.93
C ARG A 25 -8.85 -19.42 -5.17
N ASN A 26 -9.60 -19.17 -6.23
CA ASN A 26 -9.37 -19.82 -7.52
C ASN A 26 -7.99 -19.43 -8.05
N ARG A 27 -7.25 -20.38 -8.65
CA ARG A 27 -5.97 -20.06 -9.30
C ARG A 27 -6.15 -19.13 -10.51
N HIS A 28 -7.35 -19.11 -11.07
CA HIS A 28 -7.73 -18.25 -12.19
C HIS A 28 -9.15 -17.71 -11.96
N LEU A 29 -9.36 -16.40 -12.16
CA LEU A 29 -10.64 -15.76 -11.87
C LEU A 29 -11.80 -16.33 -12.70
N GLN A 30 -11.57 -16.53 -13.99
CA GLN A 30 -12.61 -16.97 -14.93
C GLN A 30 -12.60 -18.48 -15.25
N LYS A 31 -11.73 -19.28 -14.59
CA LYS A 31 -11.51 -20.70 -14.91
C LYS A 31 -11.45 -21.56 -13.64
N PRO A 32 -12.61 -21.87 -13.03
CA PRO A 32 -12.66 -22.63 -11.77
C PRO A 32 -12.08 -24.06 -11.90
N GLU A 33 -12.03 -24.62 -13.11
CA GLU A 33 -11.41 -25.91 -13.42
C GLU A 33 -9.89 -25.95 -13.15
N CYS A 34 -9.23 -24.79 -13.09
CA CYS A 34 -7.83 -24.67 -12.66
C CYS A 34 -7.64 -24.92 -11.14
N GLY A 35 -8.73 -25.12 -10.40
CA GLY A 35 -8.74 -25.37 -8.98
C GLY A 35 -8.42 -24.14 -8.14
N LYS A 36 -8.18 -24.37 -6.86
CA LYS A 36 -7.93 -23.35 -5.84
C LYS A 36 -6.51 -23.41 -5.31
N PHE A 37 -5.98 -22.29 -4.84
CA PHE A 37 -4.74 -22.27 -4.09
C PHE A 37 -4.93 -23.03 -2.77
N ASP A 38 -4.05 -23.97 -2.50
CA ASP A 38 -3.91 -24.57 -1.19
C ASP A 38 -2.73 -23.95 -0.42
N SER A 39 -2.58 -24.35 0.85
CA SER A 39 -1.49 -23.88 1.70
C SER A 39 -0.09 -24.23 1.14
N ALA A 40 0.05 -25.31 0.38
CA ALA A 40 1.33 -25.72 -0.20
C ALA A 40 1.71 -24.81 -1.38
N ASP A 41 0.74 -24.44 -2.22
CA ASP A 41 0.92 -23.44 -3.28
C ASP A 41 1.37 -22.10 -2.70
N VAL A 42 0.69 -21.60 -1.66
CA VAL A 42 1.04 -20.32 -1.03
C VAL A 42 2.46 -20.36 -0.47
N ASN A 43 2.84 -21.45 0.20
CA ASN A 43 4.22 -21.59 0.69
C ASN A 43 5.25 -21.62 -0.45
N ARG A 44 4.99 -22.37 -1.53
CA ARG A 44 5.87 -22.42 -2.71
C ARG A 44 6.06 -21.02 -3.32
N ILE A 45 4.97 -20.27 -3.46
CA ILE A 45 4.97 -18.90 -3.97
C ILE A 45 5.81 -18.01 -3.06
N LEU A 46 5.60 -18.06 -1.75
CA LEU A 46 6.36 -17.26 -0.79
C LEU A 46 7.86 -17.58 -0.81
N ASP A 47 8.24 -18.85 -0.94
CA ASP A 47 9.64 -19.25 -1.02
C ASP A 47 10.33 -18.67 -2.27
N LYS A 48 9.69 -18.79 -3.44
CA LYS A 48 10.17 -18.19 -4.69
C LYS A 48 10.21 -16.66 -4.63
N LEU A 49 9.22 -16.03 -4.01
CA LEU A 49 9.18 -14.59 -3.78
C LEU A 49 10.40 -14.13 -2.99
N TRP A 50 10.78 -14.83 -1.91
CA TRP A 50 11.92 -14.43 -1.10
C TRP A 50 13.27 -14.65 -1.79
N GLN A 51 13.34 -15.57 -2.77
CA GLN A 51 14.48 -15.71 -3.66
C GLN A 51 14.57 -14.50 -4.60
N ASN A 52 13.48 -14.17 -5.31
CA ASN A 52 13.41 -13.01 -6.19
C ASN A 52 13.70 -11.69 -5.47
N TYR A 53 13.17 -11.53 -4.24
CA TYR A 53 13.42 -10.35 -3.43
C TYR A 53 14.88 -10.26 -3.01
N HIS A 54 15.57 -11.38 -2.76
CA HIS A 54 16.99 -11.34 -2.40
C HIS A 54 17.87 -10.77 -3.51
N GLU A 55 17.54 -11.07 -4.76
CA GLU A 55 18.21 -10.51 -5.93
C GLU A 55 17.90 -9.01 -6.05
N LEU A 56 16.62 -8.65 -5.99
CA LEU A 56 16.14 -7.28 -6.11
C LEU A 56 16.61 -6.35 -4.97
N ALA A 57 16.84 -6.88 -3.76
CA ALA A 57 17.21 -6.10 -2.59
C ALA A 57 18.50 -5.29 -2.78
N ARG A 58 19.37 -5.71 -3.72
CA ARG A 58 20.61 -5.00 -4.06
C ARG A 58 20.38 -3.73 -4.88
N GLU A 59 19.23 -3.64 -5.55
CA GLU A 59 18.84 -2.52 -6.40
C GLU A 59 17.98 -1.49 -5.64
N ILE A 60 17.57 -1.80 -4.41
CA ILE A 60 16.76 -0.91 -3.57
C ILE A 60 17.62 0.26 -3.10
N PRO A 61 17.24 1.51 -3.43
CA PRO A 61 18.00 2.68 -3.03
C PRO A 61 17.94 2.92 -1.51
N ASP A 62 19.01 3.50 -0.98
CA ASP A 62 19.02 4.03 0.37
C ASP A 62 18.31 5.39 0.40
N GLU A 63 17.11 5.41 0.96
CA GLU A 63 16.35 6.64 1.18
C GLU A 63 16.78 7.34 2.48
N PRO A 64 16.62 8.67 2.58
CA PRO A 64 17.15 9.45 3.70
C PRO A 64 16.37 9.25 5.01
N THR A 65 15.11 8.81 4.95
CA THR A 65 14.29 8.52 6.15
C THR A 65 14.05 7.03 6.30
N ILE A 66 13.97 6.57 7.55
CA ILE A 66 13.66 5.15 7.87
C ILE A 66 12.30 4.74 7.28
N GLY A 67 11.33 5.66 7.28
CA GLY A 67 10.01 5.43 6.71
C GLY A 67 10.05 5.23 5.20
N ALA A 68 10.74 6.11 4.47
CA ALA A 68 10.95 5.96 3.03
C ALA A 68 11.71 4.67 2.71
N GLN A 69 12.76 4.35 3.46
CA GLN A 69 13.50 3.08 3.34
C GLN A 69 12.61 1.85 3.53
N LEU A 70 11.69 1.88 4.50
CA LEU A 70 10.73 0.80 4.73
C LEU A 70 9.76 0.67 3.55
N ASN A 71 9.24 1.79 3.06
CA ASN A 71 8.28 1.83 1.96
C ASN A 71 8.87 1.35 0.64
N VAL A 72 10.10 1.73 0.29
CA VAL A 72 10.76 1.22 -0.92
C VAL A 72 11.09 -0.26 -0.80
N ARG A 73 11.46 -0.75 0.39
CA ARG A 73 11.61 -2.19 0.63
C ARG A 73 10.29 -2.95 0.46
N ALA A 74 9.18 -2.39 0.94
CA ALA A 74 7.85 -2.93 0.68
C ALA A 74 7.51 -2.92 -0.82
N ALA A 75 7.90 -1.88 -1.57
CA ALA A 75 7.76 -1.81 -3.02
C ALA A 75 8.57 -2.92 -3.73
N GLY A 76 9.82 -3.14 -3.32
CA GLY A 76 10.64 -4.25 -3.80
C GLY A 76 10.00 -5.61 -3.50
N LEU A 77 9.44 -5.80 -2.31
CA LEU A 77 8.71 -7.01 -1.96
C LEU A 77 7.48 -7.24 -2.84
N GLY A 78 6.70 -6.19 -3.09
CA GLY A 78 5.56 -6.24 -4.02
C GLY A 78 5.98 -6.59 -5.44
N LEU A 79 7.07 -6.01 -5.95
CA LEU A 79 7.61 -6.33 -7.28
C LEU A 79 8.10 -7.77 -7.37
N ALA A 80 8.82 -8.26 -6.36
CA ALA A 80 9.25 -9.65 -6.28
C ALA A 80 8.05 -10.60 -6.27
N PHE A 81 7.00 -10.27 -5.50
CA PHE A 81 5.77 -11.04 -5.46
C PHE A 81 5.08 -11.06 -6.83
N TYR A 82 4.97 -9.91 -7.48
CA TYR A 82 4.39 -9.78 -8.81
C TYR A 82 5.11 -10.67 -9.82
N ARG A 83 6.44 -10.59 -9.90
CA ARG A 83 7.24 -11.44 -10.78
C ARG A 83 7.05 -12.93 -10.49
N THR A 84 6.95 -13.31 -9.22
CA THR A 84 6.69 -14.71 -8.84
C THR A 84 5.33 -15.19 -9.31
N LEU A 85 4.27 -14.41 -9.09
CA LEU A 85 2.91 -14.79 -9.52
C LEU A 85 2.82 -14.92 -11.04
N LEU A 86 3.42 -13.98 -11.79
CA LEU A 86 3.49 -14.10 -13.25
C LEU A 86 4.27 -15.35 -13.69
N GLY A 87 5.36 -15.68 -13.01
CA GLY A 87 6.14 -16.89 -13.27
C GLY A 87 5.39 -18.19 -12.98
N GLU A 88 4.39 -18.17 -12.10
CA GLU A 88 3.45 -19.28 -11.86
C GLU A 88 2.28 -19.29 -12.86
N GLY A 89 2.26 -18.40 -13.85
CA GLY A 89 1.21 -18.31 -14.87
C GLY A 89 -0.06 -17.59 -14.42
N ILE A 90 -0.01 -16.85 -13.31
CA ILE A 90 -1.15 -16.03 -12.86
C ILE A 90 -1.27 -14.79 -13.75
N ASP A 91 -2.49 -14.48 -14.15
CA ASP A 91 -2.80 -13.29 -14.94
C ASP A 91 -2.32 -12.00 -14.25
N LYS A 92 -1.93 -11.00 -15.04
CA LYS A 92 -1.35 -9.74 -14.55
C LYS A 92 -2.29 -8.99 -13.63
N ASP A 93 -3.56 -8.85 -13.99
CA ASP A 93 -4.50 -8.08 -13.19
C ASP A 93 -4.93 -8.87 -11.97
N TYR A 94 -5.06 -10.19 -12.10
CA TYR A 94 -5.34 -11.02 -10.94
C TYR A 94 -4.18 -11.06 -9.93
N ALA A 95 -2.92 -11.08 -10.40
CA ALA A 95 -1.76 -11.00 -9.54
C ALA A 95 -1.76 -9.71 -8.69
N LYS A 96 -2.13 -8.57 -9.29
CA LYS A 96 -2.27 -7.29 -8.55
C LYS A 96 -3.35 -7.37 -7.47
N VAL A 97 -4.48 -8.04 -7.74
CA VAL A 97 -5.54 -8.25 -6.74
C VAL A 97 -5.01 -9.07 -5.56
N LEU A 98 -4.36 -10.21 -5.82
CA LEU A 98 -3.79 -11.06 -4.78
C LEU A 98 -2.75 -10.32 -3.92
N ILE A 99 -1.90 -9.51 -4.57
CA ILE A 99 -0.90 -8.69 -3.87
C ILE A 99 -1.58 -7.59 -3.05
N ASN A 100 -2.53 -6.84 -3.62
CA ASN A 100 -3.23 -5.76 -2.91
C ASN A 100 -3.90 -6.31 -1.64
N ASP A 101 -4.64 -7.40 -1.76
CA ASP A 101 -5.32 -8.03 -0.63
C ASP A 101 -4.31 -8.52 0.41
N THR A 102 -3.20 -9.11 -0.02
CA THR A 102 -2.13 -9.53 0.88
C THR A 102 -1.50 -8.34 1.62
N LEU A 103 -1.18 -7.25 0.92
CA LEU A 103 -0.55 -6.06 1.51
C LEU A 103 -1.49 -5.30 2.45
N TRP A 104 -2.80 -5.38 2.23
CA TRP A 104 -3.79 -4.74 3.10
C TRP A 104 -3.72 -5.24 4.54
N HIS A 105 -3.50 -6.53 4.79
CA HIS A 105 -3.46 -7.08 6.15
C HIS A 105 -2.41 -6.41 7.07
N PRO A 106 -1.10 -6.40 6.73
CA PRO A 106 -0.11 -5.71 7.54
C PRO A 106 -0.32 -4.20 7.54
N TYR A 107 -0.80 -3.61 6.43
CA TYR A 107 -1.05 -2.18 6.35
C TYR A 107 -2.18 -1.73 7.30
N LYS A 108 -3.28 -2.48 7.37
CA LYS A 108 -4.38 -2.26 8.31
C LYS A 108 -3.93 -2.39 9.76
N ALA A 109 -3.08 -3.36 10.06
CA ALA A 109 -2.51 -3.52 11.41
C ALA A 109 -1.64 -2.31 11.79
N PHE A 110 -0.88 -1.76 10.84
CA PHE A 110 -0.11 -0.54 11.05
C PHE A 110 -1.03 0.70 11.22
N ALA A 111 -2.08 0.81 10.41
CA ALA A 111 -3.08 1.87 10.46
C ALA A 111 -3.95 1.88 11.72
N PHE A 112 -4.00 0.77 12.46
CA PHE A 112 -4.71 0.68 13.72
C PHE A 112 -4.11 1.60 14.79
N LEU A 113 -2.79 1.76 14.84
CA LEU A 113 -2.13 2.57 15.88
C LEU A 113 -2.55 4.05 15.81
N PRO A 114 -2.45 4.75 14.66
CA PRO A 114 -2.93 6.13 14.58
C PRO A 114 -4.43 6.25 14.84
N ARG A 115 -5.23 5.28 14.39
CA ARG A 115 -6.67 5.25 14.67
C ARG A 115 -6.96 5.18 16.17
N LEU A 116 -6.26 4.32 16.90
CA LEU A 116 -6.40 4.20 18.35
C LEU A 116 -6.03 5.51 19.05
N THR A 117 -4.87 6.08 18.72
CA THR A 117 -4.42 7.38 19.26
C THR A 117 -5.43 8.48 18.97
N ALA A 118 -5.92 8.57 17.73
CA ALA A 118 -6.92 9.56 17.32
C ALA A 118 -8.22 9.44 18.13
N ARG A 119 -8.72 8.21 18.36
CA ARG A 119 -9.94 7.96 19.16
C ARG A 119 -9.78 8.29 20.64
N LEU A 120 -8.56 8.21 21.18
CA LEU A 120 -8.26 8.62 22.55
C LEU A 120 -8.23 10.15 22.69
N ILE A 121 -7.80 10.87 21.64
CA ILE A 121 -7.69 12.33 21.65
C ILE A 121 -9.02 13.02 21.35
N SER A 122 -9.84 12.48 20.44
CA SER A 122 -11.08 13.14 20.02
C SER A 122 -12.18 12.16 19.63
N ARG A 123 -13.44 12.57 19.79
CA ARG A 123 -14.63 11.89 19.26
C ARG A 123 -15.06 12.39 17.87
N ASP A 124 -14.51 13.52 17.41
CA ASP A 124 -14.82 14.11 16.11
C ASP A 124 -14.02 13.41 15.01
N VAL A 125 -14.73 12.76 14.08
CA VAL A 125 -14.14 12.00 12.96
C VAL A 125 -13.21 12.86 12.10
N ARG A 126 -13.55 14.14 11.87
CA ARG A 126 -12.70 15.07 11.12
C ARG A 126 -11.35 15.24 11.82
N LYS A 127 -11.37 15.46 13.14
CA LYS A 127 -10.14 15.57 13.94
C LYS A 127 -9.38 14.26 13.96
N GLN A 128 -10.06 13.12 14.06
CA GLN A 128 -9.43 11.81 14.05
C GLN A 128 -8.68 11.54 12.74
N ILE A 129 -9.32 11.76 11.58
CA ILE A 129 -8.69 11.61 10.26
C ILE A 129 -7.47 12.53 10.16
N ARG A 130 -7.60 13.80 10.58
CA ARG A 130 -6.47 14.75 10.56
C ARG A 130 -5.28 14.26 11.39
N ILE A 131 -5.53 13.69 12.57
CA ILE A 131 -4.48 13.10 13.42
C ILE A 131 -3.83 11.91 12.71
N CYS A 132 -4.64 10.97 12.18
CA CYS A 132 -4.14 9.80 11.47
C CYS A 132 -3.24 10.20 10.29
N VAL A 133 -3.72 11.08 9.41
CA VAL A 133 -2.94 11.54 8.24
C VAL A 133 -1.64 12.21 8.69
N ARG A 134 -1.69 13.12 9.68
CA ARG A 134 -0.47 13.78 10.19
C ARG A 134 0.52 12.80 10.79
N MET A 135 0.08 11.77 11.50
CA MET A 135 0.97 10.72 12.00
C MET A 135 1.65 9.99 10.85
N PHE A 136 0.93 9.67 9.78
CA PHE A 136 1.48 9.05 8.58
C PHE A 136 2.49 9.94 7.83
N LEU A 137 2.25 11.26 7.79
CA LEU A 137 3.21 12.24 7.24
C LEU A 137 4.48 12.38 8.09
N LEU A 138 4.40 12.13 9.40
CA LEU A 138 5.59 12.06 10.26
C LEU A 138 6.33 10.73 10.07
N PHE A 139 5.59 9.63 10.00
CA PHE A 139 6.11 8.30 9.69
C PHE A 139 5.00 7.39 9.15
N PRO A 140 5.20 6.69 8.01
CA PRO A 140 6.46 6.49 7.31
C PRO A 140 6.73 7.49 6.16
N PHE A 141 5.87 8.47 5.93
CA PHE A 141 5.92 9.30 4.72
C PHE A 141 6.57 10.68 4.88
N SER A 142 7.60 10.79 5.73
CA SER A 142 8.25 12.08 6.04
C SER A 142 9.26 12.56 5.00
N GLU A 143 9.41 13.88 4.93
CA GLU A 143 10.54 14.55 4.28
C GLU A 143 11.86 14.25 5.00
N PRO A 144 13.01 14.26 4.30
CA PRO A 144 13.18 14.53 2.87
C PRO A 144 13.01 13.30 1.95
N GLY A 145 12.59 12.14 2.49
CA GLY A 145 12.37 10.92 1.71
C GLY A 145 11.20 11.06 0.74
N TYR A 146 10.15 11.73 1.18
CA TYR A 146 9.06 12.23 0.35
C TYR A 146 9.20 13.74 0.17
N ARG A 147 8.48 14.28 -0.82
CA ARG A 147 8.29 15.73 -0.97
C ARG A 147 6.81 15.99 -1.21
N PHE A 148 6.18 16.75 -0.33
CA PHE A 148 4.76 17.03 -0.41
C PHE A 148 4.41 18.40 0.18
N GLU A 149 3.24 18.90 -0.17
CA GLU A 149 2.68 20.12 0.38
C GLU A 149 1.23 19.88 0.81
N ILE A 150 0.88 20.32 2.03
CA ILE A 150 -0.51 20.36 2.47
C ILE A 150 -1.12 21.63 1.89
N VAL A 151 -2.14 21.46 1.04
CA VAL A 151 -2.76 22.58 0.32
C VAL A 151 -4.16 22.87 0.88
N PRO A 152 -4.61 24.14 0.82
CA PRO A 152 -6.01 24.47 1.06
C PRO A 152 -6.91 23.77 0.03
N ASP A 153 -8.11 23.37 0.47
CA ASP A 153 -9.17 22.87 -0.39
C ASP A 153 -10.50 23.41 0.15
N ASP A 154 -11.32 24.00 -0.71
CA ASP A 154 -12.56 24.68 -0.34
C ASP A 154 -13.74 23.71 -0.17
N ASP A 155 -13.56 22.42 -0.47
CA ASP A 155 -14.57 21.41 -0.20
C ASP A 155 -14.82 21.29 1.32
N GLU A 156 -16.07 21.56 1.72
CA GLU A 156 -16.48 21.50 3.12
C GLU A 156 -16.22 20.13 3.76
N ASN A 157 -16.27 19.04 2.99
CA ASN A 157 -16.03 17.68 3.47
C ASN A 157 -14.54 17.34 3.54
N ASN A 158 -13.66 18.15 2.93
CA ASN A 158 -12.24 17.92 2.98
C ASN A 158 -11.68 18.16 4.38
N VAL A 159 -10.92 17.18 4.88
CA VAL A 159 -10.20 17.26 6.14
C VAL A 159 -8.79 17.79 5.90
N ILE A 160 -8.13 17.26 4.89
CA ILE A 160 -6.77 17.60 4.49
C ILE A 160 -6.56 17.21 3.03
N ALA A 161 -5.95 18.10 2.25
CA ALA A 161 -5.54 17.85 0.88
C ALA A 161 -4.01 17.96 0.78
N ILE A 162 -3.39 17.08 0.00
CA ILE A 162 -1.94 16.94 -0.09
C ILE A 162 -1.52 16.76 -1.54
N LYS A 163 -0.56 17.56 -1.99
CA LYS A 163 0.15 17.37 -3.26
C LYS A 163 1.46 16.66 -3.00
N TRP A 164 1.67 15.52 -3.63
CA TRP A 164 2.93 14.75 -3.55
C TRP A 164 3.75 14.98 -4.80
N PHE A 165 4.91 15.61 -4.64
CA PHE A 165 5.83 15.93 -5.74
C PHE A 165 6.92 14.87 -5.92
N ARG A 166 7.22 14.09 -4.87
CA ARG A 166 8.14 12.96 -4.93
C ARG A 166 7.62 11.81 -4.05
N CYS A 167 7.64 10.61 -4.60
CA CYS A 167 7.36 9.38 -3.88
C CYS A 167 8.42 8.30 -4.26
N PRO A 168 9.23 7.83 -3.30
CA PRO A 168 10.30 6.89 -3.59
C PRO A 168 9.78 5.49 -4.00
N ILE A 169 8.54 5.13 -3.66
CA ILE A 169 7.89 3.89 -4.14
C ILE A 169 7.77 3.93 -5.67
N ILE A 170 7.19 4.99 -6.23
CA ILE A 170 7.02 5.10 -7.69
C ILE A 170 8.37 5.34 -8.38
N ASP A 171 9.29 6.09 -7.78
CA ASP A 171 10.65 6.26 -8.32
C ASP A 171 11.34 4.91 -8.51
N PHE A 172 11.22 4.01 -7.52
CA PHE A 172 11.75 2.65 -7.59
C PHE A 172 11.01 1.79 -8.62
N LEU A 173 9.69 1.74 -8.58
CA LEU A 173 8.91 0.88 -9.49
C LEU A 173 9.00 1.31 -10.95
N ARG A 174 9.14 2.61 -11.23
CA ARG A 174 9.38 3.15 -12.58
C ARG A 174 10.70 2.65 -13.17
N LYS A 175 11.76 2.56 -12.37
CA LYS A 175 13.05 1.96 -12.81
C LYS A 175 12.90 0.50 -13.25
N HIS A 176 11.85 -0.18 -12.80
CA HIS A 176 11.55 -1.57 -13.11
C HIS A 176 10.35 -1.74 -14.06
N HIS A 177 9.83 -0.66 -14.65
CA HIS A 177 8.67 -0.67 -15.54
C HIS A 177 7.44 -1.32 -14.90
N ALA A 178 7.18 -1.02 -13.63
CA ALA A 178 6.10 -1.57 -12.81
C ALA A 178 5.23 -0.46 -12.16
N GLU A 179 4.98 0.63 -12.89
CA GLU A 179 4.21 1.77 -12.42
C GLU A 179 2.73 1.41 -12.16
N ASP A 180 2.18 0.49 -12.96
CA ASP A 180 0.82 -0.01 -12.80
C ASP A 180 0.66 -0.80 -11.49
N LEU A 181 1.69 -1.53 -11.07
CA LEU A 181 1.76 -2.20 -9.77
C LEU A 181 1.75 -1.18 -8.62
N CYS A 182 2.41 -0.03 -8.77
CA CYS A 182 2.39 1.04 -7.77
C CYS A 182 0.95 1.49 -7.50
N LEU A 183 0.22 1.82 -8.58
CA LEU A 183 -1.16 2.25 -8.47
C LEU A 183 -2.02 1.15 -7.83
N ALA A 184 -1.95 -0.06 -8.37
CA ALA A 184 -2.85 -1.14 -8.00
C ALA A 184 -2.61 -1.66 -6.58
N CYS A 185 -1.37 -1.75 -6.12
CA CYS A 185 -1.04 -2.47 -4.88
C CYS A 185 -0.59 -1.57 -3.73
N PHE A 186 -0.23 -0.32 -3.99
CA PHE A 186 0.22 0.62 -2.96
C PHE A 186 -0.71 1.82 -2.86
N CYS A 187 -0.87 2.57 -3.94
CA CYS A 187 -1.70 3.78 -3.94
C CYS A 187 -3.18 3.46 -3.69
N ASN A 188 -3.71 2.34 -4.18
CA ASN A 188 -5.11 1.98 -3.96
C ASN A 188 -5.42 1.53 -2.52
N LEU A 189 -4.41 1.24 -1.69
CA LEU A 189 -4.64 0.94 -0.27
C LEU A 189 -5.18 2.16 0.50
N ASP A 190 -4.94 3.38 0.00
CA ASP A 190 -5.44 4.62 0.61
C ASP A 190 -6.97 4.67 0.66
N PHE A 191 -7.66 4.07 -0.32
CA PHE A 191 -9.13 3.98 -0.32
C PHE A 191 -9.63 3.12 0.85
N ALA A 192 -9.09 1.91 1.00
CA ALA A 192 -9.44 1.01 2.09
C ALA A 192 -9.01 1.58 3.46
N LEU A 193 -7.89 2.28 3.51
CA LEU A 193 -7.40 2.97 4.70
C LEU A 193 -8.39 4.04 5.18
N MET A 194 -8.88 4.86 4.25
CA MET A 194 -9.82 5.92 4.59
C MET A 194 -11.17 5.38 5.03
N GLU A 195 -11.70 4.36 4.35
CA GLU A 195 -12.88 3.66 4.80
C GLU A 195 -12.69 3.09 6.21
N TYR A 196 -11.53 2.46 6.45
CA TYR A 196 -11.18 1.93 7.77
C TYR A 196 -11.14 3.01 8.86
N TRP A 197 -10.72 4.23 8.54
CA TRP A 197 -10.75 5.37 9.46
C TRP A 197 -12.10 6.10 9.54
N GLY A 198 -13.10 5.69 8.74
CA GLY A 198 -14.44 6.27 8.74
C GLY A 198 -14.57 7.53 7.87
N GLY A 199 -13.68 7.69 6.88
CA GLY A 199 -13.73 8.78 5.90
C GLY A 199 -13.83 8.25 4.47
N GLN A 200 -13.64 9.15 3.51
CA GLN A 200 -13.59 8.87 2.08
C GLN A 200 -12.28 9.40 1.49
N PHE A 201 -11.74 8.69 0.51
CA PHE A 201 -10.53 9.09 -0.20
C PHE A 201 -10.86 9.50 -1.63
N GLU A 202 -10.25 10.58 -2.08
CA GLU A 202 -10.27 11.00 -3.48
C GLU A 202 -8.85 11.28 -3.95
N ARG A 203 -8.58 10.94 -5.21
CA ARG A 203 -7.30 11.19 -5.85
C ARG A 203 -7.53 11.77 -7.25
N PRO A 204 -7.63 13.10 -7.38
CA PRO A 204 -7.90 13.74 -8.66
C PRO A 204 -6.82 13.53 -9.73
N CYS A 205 -5.57 13.30 -9.31
CA CYS A 205 -4.50 12.95 -10.25
C CYS A 205 -3.40 12.10 -9.60
N VAL A 206 -2.68 11.33 -10.43
CA VAL A 206 -1.60 10.44 -9.98
C VAL A 206 -0.39 10.42 -10.93
N GLN A 207 0.80 10.71 -10.39
CA GLN A 207 2.06 10.69 -11.15
C GLN A 207 2.37 9.32 -11.78
N ALA A 208 1.93 8.22 -11.14
CA ALA A 208 2.31 6.86 -11.52
C ALA A 208 1.87 6.50 -12.94
N VAL A 209 0.67 6.92 -13.37
CA VAL A 209 0.09 6.46 -14.65
C VAL A 209 -0.46 7.59 -15.52
N GLU A 210 -0.63 8.81 -15.00
CA GLU A 210 -1.26 9.92 -15.75
C GLU A 210 -0.26 10.95 -16.28
N GLY A 211 1.05 10.78 -16.03
CA GLY A 211 2.05 11.78 -16.39
C GLY A 211 1.91 13.11 -15.64
N ALA A 212 1.12 13.14 -14.56
CA ALA A 212 0.91 14.32 -13.73
C ALA A 212 2.22 14.77 -13.05
N GLU A 213 2.36 16.08 -12.82
CA GLU A 213 3.51 16.66 -12.12
C GLU A 213 3.56 16.27 -10.64
N TYR A 214 2.39 16.05 -10.03
CA TYR A 214 2.23 15.62 -8.63
C TYR A 214 1.01 14.69 -8.48
N CYS A 215 0.96 13.92 -7.39
CA CYS A 215 -0.27 13.22 -7.00
C CYS A 215 -1.09 14.13 -6.10
N HIS A 216 -2.37 14.33 -6.40
CA HIS A 216 -3.27 15.08 -5.51
C HIS A 216 -4.11 14.09 -4.70
N MET A 217 -4.02 14.16 -3.38
CA MET A 217 -4.77 13.29 -2.47
C MET A 217 -5.66 14.12 -1.57
N ARG A 218 -6.92 13.72 -1.45
CA ARG A 218 -7.93 14.35 -0.61
C ARG A 218 -8.48 13.33 0.38
N PHE A 219 -8.43 13.71 1.65
CA PHE A 219 -8.95 12.91 2.75
C PHE A 219 -10.20 13.60 3.27
N ASN A 220 -11.36 13.01 3.03
CA ASN A 220 -12.66 13.60 3.28
C ASN A 220 -13.36 12.88 4.44
N VAL A 221 -14.25 13.58 5.14
CA VAL A 221 -15.27 12.90 5.95
C VAL A 221 -16.35 12.34 5.02
N ILE A 222 -17.02 11.27 5.44
CA ILE A 222 -18.21 10.81 4.73
C ILE A 222 -19.29 11.89 4.94
N PRO A 223 -19.89 12.44 3.86
CA PRO A 223 -21.00 13.37 4.01
C PRO A 223 -22.06 12.73 4.87
N LYS A 224 -22.67 13.49 5.78
CA LYS A 224 -23.91 13.03 6.38
C LYS A 224 -24.90 12.90 5.23
N SER A 225 -25.16 11.68 4.76
CA SER A 225 -26.32 11.42 3.92
C SER A 225 -27.50 12.01 4.69
N ASN A 226 -28.19 13.00 4.11
CA ASN A 226 -29.45 13.45 4.65
C ASN A 226 -30.28 12.19 4.88
N CYS A 227 -30.55 11.85 6.15
CA CYS A 227 -31.57 10.88 6.47
C CYS A 227 -32.85 11.39 5.80
N ALA A 228 -33.25 10.72 4.73
CA ALA A 228 -34.61 10.75 4.22
C ALA A 228 -35.35 9.56 4.86
#